data_AF-A0A0J2GHR8-F1
#
_entry.id   AF-A0A0J2GHR8-F1
#
_cell.length_a   1.000
_cell.length_b   1.000
_cell.length_c   1.000
_cell.angle_alpha   90.00
_cell.angle_beta   90.00
_cell.angle_gamma   90.00
#
_symmetry.space_group_name_H-M   'P 1'
#
loop_
_entity.id
_entity.type
_entity.pdbx_description
1 polymer ?
#
loop_
_entity_poly.entity_id
_entity_poly.type
_entity_poly.pdbx_seq_one_letter_code
_entity_poly.pdbx_strand_id
1 'polypeptide(L)'
;MNTRIVHSISSVLRTDGFVRNIHAANPFDVIRADVVLARIEKEAGRCCGMHYELYQARVLGDALDYLDALPLKDRPALMGAAAKRGYILTLAEEGYAQEARDVLMSELAENE
;
A
#
# COMPACT_ATOMS: atom_id res chain seq x y z
N MET A 1 -40.69 -16.54 14.53
CA MET A 1 -39.37 -16.16 15.06
C MET A 1 -38.45 -15.95 13.88
N ASN A 2 -38.17 -14.69 13.52
CA ASN A 2 -37.36 -14.36 12.35
C ASN A 2 -36.03 -13.81 12.87
N THR A 3 -35.05 -14.69 13.08
CA THR A 3 -33.68 -14.31 13.44
C THR A 3 -33.04 -13.63 12.23
N ARG A 4 -33.23 -12.31 12.15
CA ARG A 4 -32.35 -11.44 11.36
C ARG A 4 -30.95 -11.63 11.95
N ILE A 5 -30.11 -12.40 11.26
CA ILE A 5 -28.68 -12.41 11.50
C ILE A 5 -28.22 -10.99 11.17
N VAL A 6 -28.17 -10.15 12.21
CA VAL A 6 -27.35 -8.94 12.19
C VAL A 6 -25.96 -9.44 11.83
N HIS A 7 -25.52 -9.16 10.61
CA HIS A 7 -24.14 -9.40 10.22
C HIS A 7 -23.32 -8.55 11.19
N SER A 8 -22.76 -9.19 12.21
CA SER A 8 -21.75 -8.59 13.05
C SER A 8 -20.64 -8.23 12.09
N ILE A 9 -20.60 -6.95 11.69
CA ILE A 9 -19.41 -6.35 11.13
C ILE A 9 -18.41 -6.54 12.25
N SER A 10 -17.60 -7.58 12.16
CA SER A 10 -16.54 -7.82 13.13
C SER A 10 -15.75 -6.52 13.23
N SER A 11 -15.88 -5.84 14.36
CA SER A 11 -15.15 -4.64 14.73
C SER A 11 -13.70 -4.98 15.12
N VAL A 12 -13.34 -6.26 15.05
CA VAL A 12 -12.01 -6.76 15.34
C VAL A 12 -11.12 -6.42 14.16
N LEU A 13 -10.06 -5.66 14.45
CA LEU A 13 -8.98 -5.39 13.52
C LEU A 13 -8.44 -6.72 12.99
N ARG A 14 -8.31 -6.82 11.67
CA ARG A 14 -7.84 -8.02 11.01
C ARG A 14 -6.32 -8.07 11.05
N THR A 15 -5.77 -9.19 11.55
CA THR A 15 -4.33 -9.43 11.72
C THR A 15 -3.85 -10.73 11.10
N ASP A 16 -4.74 -11.42 10.37
CA ASP A 16 -4.49 -12.71 9.71
C ASP A 16 -3.61 -12.61 8.44
N GLY A 17 -3.12 -11.41 8.10
CA GLY A 17 -2.28 -11.15 6.93
C GLY A 17 -3.05 -11.00 5.62
N PHE A 18 -4.39 -10.98 5.67
CA PHE A 18 -5.23 -10.69 4.52
C PHE A 18 -5.81 -9.27 4.60
N VAL A 19 -6.08 -8.70 3.45
CA VAL A 19 -6.78 -7.42 3.26
C VAL A 19 -7.90 -7.60 2.24
N ARG A 20 -8.86 -6.67 2.17
CA ARG A 20 -9.87 -6.70 1.11
C ARG A 20 -9.17 -6.53 -0.24
N ASN A 21 -9.59 -7.30 -1.23
CA ASN A 21 -9.17 -7.05 -2.60
C ASN A 21 -9.99 -5.87 -3.16
N ILE A 22 -9.39 -4.67 -3.19
CA ILE A 22 -10.09 -3.46 -3.63
C ILE A 22 -10.46 -3.49 -5.13
N HIS A 23 -9.81 -4.37 -5.91
CA HIS A 23 -10.08 -4.56 -7.33
C HIS A 23 -11.08 -5.69 -7.62
N ALA A 24 -11.54 -6.42 -6.59
CA ALA A 24 -12.57 -7.44 -6.76
C ALA A 24 -13.97 -6.81 -6.76
N ALA A 25 -14.85 -7.33 -7.62
CA ALA A 25 -16.25 -6.94 -7.63
C ALA A 25 -16.99 -7.39 -6.35
N ASN A 26 -16.60 -8.54 -5.79
CA ASN A 26 -17.20 -9.07 -4.58
C ASN A 26 -16.56 -8.44 -3.32
N PRO A 27 -17.35 -7.81 -2.43
CA PRO A 27 -16.83 -7.15 -1.23
C PRO A 27 -16.20 -8.08 -0.19
N PHE A 28 -16.41 -9.39 -0.30
CA PHE A 28 -15.86 -10.40 0.60
C PHE A 28 -14.57 -11.04 0.09
N ASP A 29 -14.14 -10.74 -1.13
CA ASP A 29 -12.89 -11.27 -1.67
C ASP A 29 -11.70 -10.64 -0.95
N VAL A 30 -10.80 -11.50 -0.48
CA VAL A 30 -9.60 -11.11 0.25
C VAL A 30 -8.34 -11.50 -0.52
N ILE A 31 -7.29 -10.71 -0.34
CA ILE A 31 -5.97 -10.93 -0.90
C ILE A 31 -4.94 -10.81 0.22
N ARG A 32 -3.83 -11.55 0.12
CA ARG A 32 -2.74 -11.41 1.09
C ARG A 32 -2.11 -10.03 0.97
N ALA A 33 -1.90 -9.36 2.10
CA ALA A 33 -1.21 -8.07 2.17
C ALA A 33 0.18 -8.14 1.53
N ASP A 34 0.93 -9.22 1.77
CA ASP A 34 2.25 -9.43 1.17
C ASP A 34 2.23 -9.48 -0.36
N VAL A 35 1.14 -10.00 -0.94
CA VAL A 35 0.99 -10.13 -2.40
C VAL A 35 0.62 -8.78 -3.01
N VAL A 36 -0.17 -7.96 -2.31
CA VAL A 36 -0.45 -6.58 -2.71
C VAL A 36 0.87 -5.81 -2.78
N LEU A 37 1.66 -5.83 -1.70
CA LEU A 37 2.94 -5.12 -1.66
C LEU A 37 3.93 -5.64 -2.70
N ALA A 38 4.02 -6.96 -2.91
CA ALA A 38 4.87 -7.54 -3.96
C ALA A 38 4.49 -7.05 -5.37
N ARG A 39 3.19 -6.80 -5.63
CA ARG A 39 2.74 -6.27 -6.91
C ARG A 39 3.11 -4.81 -7.07
N ILE A 40 2.94 -4.01 -6.02
CA ILE A 40 3.33 -2.59 -5.98
C ILE A 40 4.85 -2.47 -6.23
N GLU A 41 5.67 -3.21 -5.50
CA GLU A 41 7.13 -3.24 -5.68
C GLU A 41 7.51 -3.61 -7.13
N LYS A 42 6.85 -4.64 -7.68
CA LYS A 42 7.10 -5.09 -9.05
C LYS A 42 6.72 -4.04 -10.09
N GLU A 43 5.63 -3.31 -9.87
CA GLU A 43 5.17 -2.25 -10.76
C GLU A 43 6.09 -1.03 -10.70
N ALA A 44 6.47 -0.60 -9.49
CA ALA A 44 7.46 0.44 -9.28
C ALA A 44 8.79 0.11 -9.99
N GLY A 45 9.30 -1.11 -9.82
CA GLY A 45 10.56 -1.53 -10.44
C GLY A 45 10.59 -1.47 -11.97
N ARG A 46 9.44 -1.46 -12.66
CA ARG A 46 9.38 -1.38 -14.13
C ARG A 46 9.62 0.02 -14.68
N CYS A 47 9.34 1.05 -13.90
CA CYS A 47 9.26 2.44 -14.38
C CYS A 47 10.39 3.33 -13.86
N CYS A 48 11.24 2.83 -12.96
CA CYS A 48 12.16 3.67 -12.20
C CYS A 48 13.62 3.70 -12.70
N GLY A 49 13.93 3.03 -13.82
CA GLY A 49 15.22 3.22 -14.51
C GLY A 49 16.48 2.95 -13.67
N MET A 50 16.41 2.09 -12.64
CA MET A 50 17.46 1.84 -11.63
C MET A 50 17.67 2.95 -10.58
N HIS A 51 16.82 3.97 -10.53
CA HIS A 51 16.82 4.99 -9.50
C HIS A 51 16.01 4.56 -8.28
N TYR A 52 16.66 4.53 -7.12
CA TYR A 52 16.04 4.08 -5.88
C TYR A 52 15.00 5.09 -5.38
N GLU A 53 15.23 6.38 -5.55
CA GLU A 53 14.37 7.48 -5.14
C GLU A 53 13.03 7.43 -5.90
N LEU A 54 13.09 7.20 -7.22
CA LEU A 54 11.89 7.00 -8.05
C LEU A 54 11.12 5.75 -7.60
N TYR A 55 11.84 4.67 -7.31
CA TYR A 55 11.25 3.41 -6.85
C TYR A 55 10.56 3.59 -5.49
N GLN A 56 11.25 4.19 -4.52
CA GLN A 56 10.76 4.34 -3.16
C GLN A 56 9.53 5.27 -3.12
N ALA A 57 9.58 6.41 -3.80
CA ALA A 57 8.44 7.31 -3.90
C ALA A 57 7.22 6.61 -4.51
N ARG A 58 7.43 5.82 -5.57
CA ARG A 58 6.36 5.07 -6.22
C ARG A 58 5.75 3.99 -5.32
N VAL A 59 6.58 3.22 -4.62
CA VAL A 59 6.09 2.17 -3.70
C VAL A 59 5.30 2.78 -2.54
N LEU A 60 5.80 3.85 -1.93
CA LEU A 60 5.12 4.48 -0.80
C LEU A 60 3.80 5.12 -1.21
N GLY A 61 3.76 5.83 -2.35
CA GLY A 61 2.52 6.42 -2.87
C GLY A 61 1.46 5.36 -3.19
N ASP A 62 1.79 4.36 -4.00
CA ASP A 62 0.84 3.31 -4.38
C ASP A 62 0.37 2.49 -3.14
N ALA A 63 1.24 2.29 -2.15
CA ALA A 63 0.88 1.58 -0.92
C ALA A 63 -0.04 2.43 -0.01
N LEU A 64 0.17 3.74 0.08
CA LEU A 64 -0.70 4.65 0.83
C LEU A 64 -2.05 4.83 0.16
N ASP A 65 -2.10 4.92 -1.17
CA ASP A 65 -3.35 4.92 -1.94
C ASP A 65 -4.15 3.63 -1.69
N TYR A 66 -3.48 2.47 -1.72
CA TYR A 66 -4.12 1.20 -1.39
C TYR A 66 -4.62 1.17 0.06
N LEU A 67 -3.81 1.68 1.01
CA LEU A 67 -4.17 1.76 2.42
C LEU A 67 -5.40 2.65 2.65
N ASP A 68 -5.52 3.75 1.93
CA ASP A 68 -6.67 4.65 2.06
C ASP A 68 -7.96 4.03 1.52
N ALA A 69 -7.87 3.33 0.39
CA ALA A 69 -8.98 2.58 -0.20
C ALA A 69 -9.46 1.38 0.65
N LEU A 70 -8.63 0.90 1.59
CA LEU A 70 -9.00 -0.21 2.48
C LEU A 70 -9.95 0.22 3.60
N PRO A 71 -10.91 -0.66 3.99
CA PRO A 71 -11.70 -0.43 5.18
C PRO A 71 -10.80 -0.41 6.42
N LEU A 72 -11.12 0.44 7.40
CA LEU A 72 -10.29 0.69 8.58
C LEU A 72 -9.83 -0.59 9.31
N LYS A 73 -10.69 -1.61 9.35
CA LYS A 73 -10.40 -2.91 9.99
C LYS A 73 -9.23 -3.69 9.35
N ASP A 74 -8.91 -3.43 8.08
CA ASP A 74 -7.90 -4.18 7.31
C ASP A 74 -6.55 -3.45 7.25
N ARG A 75 -6.54 -2.15 7.55
CA ARG A 75 -5.34 -1.30 7.49
C ARG A 75 -4.17 -1.86 8.32
N PRO A 76 -4.37 -2.39 9.55
CA PRO A 76 -3.26 -2.95 10.33
C PRO A 76 -2.56 -4.14 9.67
N ALA A 77 -3.30 -4.98 8.94
CA ALA A 77 -2.70 -6.12 8.22
C ALA A 77 -1.75 -5.65 7.10
N LEU A 78 -2.14 -4.60 6.36
CA LEU A 78 -1.27 -4.02 5.32
C LEU A 78 -0.05 -3.34 5.93
N MET A 79 -0.25 -2.50 6.95
CA MET A 79 0.85 -1.81 7.64
C MET A 79 1.85 -2.80 8.25
N GLY A 80 1.36 -3.88 8.86
CA GLY A 80 2.23 -4.93 9.41
C GLY A 80 3.02 -5.68 8.33
N ALA A 81 2.43 -5.94 7.16
CA ALA A 81 3.13 -6.53 6.03
C ALA A 81 4.17 -5.58 5.41
N ALA A 82 3.85 -4.28 5.34
CA ALA A 82 4.76 -3.24 4.86
C ALA A 82 5.98 -3.08 5.78
N ALA A 83 5.76 -3.06 7.10
CA ALA A 83 6.83 -3.00 8.08
C ALA A 83 7.80 -4.18 7.98
N LYS A 84 7.30 -5.41 7.73
CA LYS A 84 8.14 -6.60 7.50
C LYS A 84 9.02 -6.49 6.25
N ARG A 85 8.63 -5.63 5.29
CA ARG A 85 9.37 -5.34 4.06
C ARG A 85 10.25 -4.09 4.17
N GLY A 86 10.25 -3.43 5.33
CA GLY A 86 11.05 -2.22 5.57
C GLY A 86 10.34 -0.91 5.23
N TYR A 87 9.04 -0.93 4.92
CA TYR A 87 8.27 0.27 4.62
C TYR A 87 7.51 0.76 5.85
N ILE A 88 7.60 2.07 6.11
CA ILE A 88 6.81 2.77 7.12
C ILE A 88 5.74 3.57 6.38
N LEU A 89 4.52 3.07 6.37
CA LEU A 89 3.41 3.71 5.64
C LEU A 89 2.86 4.90 6.42
N THR A 90 3.47 6.08 6.21
CA THR A 90 3.02 7.36 6.76
C THR A 90 3.19 8.46 5.72
N LEU A 91 2.39 9.52 5.82
CA LEU A 91 2.48 10.70 4.94
C LEU A 91 3.84 11.42 5.06
N ALA A 92 4.49 11.33 6.22
CA ALA A 92 5.82 11.92 6.41
C ALA A 92 6.88 11.20 5.57
N GLU A 93 6.91 9.87 5.63
CA GLU A 93 7.86 9.06 4.85
C GLU A 93 7.62 9.15 3.35
N GLU A 94 6.36 9.23 2.93
CA GLU A 94 6.01 9.53 1.54
C GLU A 94 6.52 10.91 1.12
N GLY A 95 6.31 11.94 1.94
CA GLY A 95 6.82 13.29 1.70
C GLY A 95 8.34 13.31 1.52
N TYR A 96 9.09 12.64 2.38
CA TYR A 96 10.55 12.54 2.24
C TYR A 96 10.99 11.81 0.97
N ALA A 97 10.32 10.71 0.61
CA ALA A 97 10.62 10.00 -0.63
C ALA A 97 10.29 10.84 -1.86
N GLN A 98 9.21 11.62 -1.78
CA GLN A 98 8.74 12.52 -2.83
C GLN A 98 9.71 13.70 -3.03
N GLU A 99 10.23 14.29 -1.95
CA GLU A 99 11.29 15.30 -2.02
C GLU A 99 12.57 14.75 -2.66
N ALA A 100 13.02 13.56 -2.24
CA ALA A 100 14.21 12.92 -2.82
C ALA A 100 14.05 12.63 -4.32
N ARG A 101 12.85 12.19 -4.73
CA ARG A 101 12.47 12.01 -6.13
C ARG A 101 12.60 13.31 -6.91
N ASP A 102 12.07 14.40 -6.36
CA ASP A 102 12.06 15.69 -7.04
C ASP A 102 13.48 16.27 -7.18
N VAL A 103 14.32 16.12 -6.16
CA VAL A 103 15.76 16.45 -6.24
C VAL A 103 16.45 15.67 -7.35
N LEU A 104 16.29 14.35 -7.39
CA LEU A 104 16.88 13.52 -8.44
C LEU A 104 16.41 13.95 -9.85
N MET A 105 15.12 14.24 -10.01
CA MET A 105 14.58 14.67 -11.30
C MET A 105 15.15 16.02 -11.74
N SER A 106 15.38 16.95 -10.79
CA SER A 106 16.08 18.21 -11.07
C SER A 106 17.52 17.97 -11.51
N GLU A 107 18.27 17.11 -10.82
CA GLU A 107 19.65 16.77 -11.19
C GLU A 107 19.73 16.13 -12.58
N LEU A 108 18.80 15.23 -12.92
CA LEU A 108 18.76 14.60 -14.24
C LEU A 108 18.45 15.61 -15.34
N ALA A 109 17.52 16.55 -15.11
CA ALA A 109 17.17 17.58 -16.07
C ALA A 109 18.29 18.61 -16.30
N GLU A 110 19.13 18.86 -15.30
CA GLU A 110 20.31 19.73 -15.44
C GLU A 110 21.45 19.07 -16.23
N ASN A 111 21.45 17.74 -16.35
CA ASN A 111 22.47 16.95 -17.02
C ASN A 111 22.08 16.47 -18.44
N GLU A 112 20.90 16.86 -18.95
CA GLU A 112 20.46 16.69 -20.35
C GLU A 112 20.86 17.88 -21.24
#